data_AF-A0A5B2Z6Y5-F1
#
_entry.id   AF-A0A5B2Z6Y5-F1
#
_cell.length_a   1.000
_cell.length_b   1.000
_cell.length_c   1.000
_cell.angle_alpha   90.00
_cell.angle_beta   90.00
_cell.angle_gamma   90.00
#
_symmetry.space_group_name_H-M   'P 1'
#
loop_
_entity.id
_entity.type
_entity.pdbx_description
1 polymer ?
#
loop_
_entity_poly.entity_id
_entity_poly.type
_entity_poly.pdbx_seq_one_letter_code
_entity_poly.pdbx_strand_id
1 'polypeptide(L)'
;MSDKNIIEKAADVVGNITKFQKQSKLQSGYMEREEFKDSNLHTGYFCYNCIYWIDSMGGRCMIVSDEGPDVFGQVSKLIAPHGCCNGYEPNPDKLQEYKT
;
A
#
# COMPACT_ATOMS: atom_id res chain seq x y z
N MET A 1 15.26 -18.72 -36.95
CA MET A 1 15.43 -17.63 -35.96
C MET A 1 14.06 -16.97 -35.80
N SER A 2 13.22 -17.42 -34.87
CA SER A 2 11.90 -16.80 -34.65
C SER A 2 11.38 -16.99 -33.23
N ASP A 3 11.55 -18.18 -32.65
CA ASP A 3 10.83 -18.50 -31.40
C ASP A 3 11.49 -17.94 -30.12
N LYS A 4 12.82 -17.81 -30.09
CA LYS A 4 13.54 -17.25 -28.93
C LYS A 4 13.17 -15.79 -28.64
N ASN A 5 12.93 -15.01 -29.69
CA ASN A 5 12.62 -13.57 -29.59
C ASN A 5 11.18 -13.32 -29.07
N ILE A 6 10.28 -14.29 -29.24
CA ILE A 6 8.89 -14.20 -28.76
C ILE A 6 8.84 -14.53 -27.26
N ILE A 7 9.58 -15.55 -26.82
CA ILE A 7 9.60 -15.98 -25.42
C ILE A 7 10.27 -14.93 -24.52
N GLU A 8 11.39 -14.34 -24.96
CA GLU A 8 12.07 -13.26 -24.23
C GLU A 8 11.18 -12.02 -24.08
N LYS A 9 10.49 -11.61 -25.15
CA LYS A 9 9.54 -10.49 -25.09
C LYS A 9 8.34 -10.76 -24.17
N ALA A 10 7.83 -11.99 -24.16
CA ALA A 10 6.74 -12.37 -23.27
C ALA A 10 7.18 -12.35 -21.80
N ALA A 11 8.39 -12.83 -21.48
CA ALA A 11 8.95 -12.79 -20.15
C ALA A 11 9.16 -11.35 -19.64
N ASP A 12 9.65 -10.46 -20.50
CA ASP A 12 9.82 -9.03 -20.18
C ASP A 12 8.48 -8.32 -19.93
N VAL A 13 7.45 -8.62 -20.74
CA VAL A 13 6.10 -8.07 -20.54
C VAL A 13 5.49 -8.56 -19.22
N VAL A 14 5.58 -9.86 -18.93
CA VAL A 14 5.07 -10.44 -17.68
C VAL A 14 5.85 -9.90 -16.47
N GLY A 15 7.18 -9.80 -16.56
CA GLY A 15 8.03 -9.25 -15.50
C GLY A 15 7.81 -7.76 -15.25
N ASN A 16 7.36 -7.00 -16.26
CA ASN A 16 7.02 -5.58 -16.09
C ASN A 16 5.60 -5.39 -15.54
N ILE A 17 4.64 -6.25 -15.88
CA ILE A 17 3.27 -6.20 -15.33
C ILE A 17 3.27 -6.49 -13.82
N THR A 18 4.07 -7.47 -13.37
CA THR A 18 4.13 -7.85 -11.95
C THR A 18 4.74 -6.77 -11.05
N LYS A 19 5.64 -5.91 -11.57
CA LYS A 19 6.25 -4.81 -10.80
C LYS A 19 5.28 -3.70 -10.40
N PHE A 20 4.17 -3.55 -11.12
CA PHE A 20 3.12 -2.57 -10.80
C PHE A 20 1.87 -3.20 -10.17
N GLN A 21 1.92 -4.50 -9.89
CA GLN A 21 0.80 -5.19 -9.29
C GLN A 21 0.77 -4.94 -7.77
N LYS A 22 -0.31 -4.32 -7.31
CA LYS A 22 -0.54 -4.12 -5.87
C LYS A 22 -0.61 -5.47 -5.15
N GLN A 23 -0.04 -5.54 -3.95
CA GLN A 23 -0.22 -6.65 -3.04
C GLN A 23 -1.64 -6.64 -2.47
N SER A 24 -2.21 -7.82 -2.19
CA SER A 24 -3.45 -7.87 -1.40
C SER A 24 -3.20 -7.37 0.02
N LYS A 25 -4.27 -6.96 0.73
CA LYS A 25 -4.18 -6.59 2.15
C LYS A 25 -3.52 -7.67 3.00
N LEU A 26 -3.95 -8.92 2.82
CA LEU A 26 -3.37 -10.05 3.53
C LEU A 26 -1.87 -10.25 3.22
N GLN A 27 -1.46 -10.13 1.96
CA GLN A 27 -0.05 -10.32 1.56
C GLN A 27 0.87 -9.22 2.08
N SER A 28 0.39 -7.98 2.13
CA SER A 28 1.18 -6.84 2.62
C SER A 28 1.21 -6.74 4.15
N GLY A 29 0.51 -7.63 4.86
CA GLY A 29 0.33 -7.52 6.31
C GLY A 29 -0.51 -6.30 6.70
N TYR A 30 -1.38 -5.83 5.81
CA TYR A 30 -2.21 -4.68 6.07
C TYR A 30 -3.15 -4.91 7.24
N MET A 31 -3.24 -3.92 8.12
CA MET A 31 -4.14 -3.90 9.26
C MET A 31 -4.79 -2.52 9.41
N GLU A 32 -6.07 -2.53 9.77
CA GLU A 32 -6.80 -1.34 10.21
C GLU A 32 -7.61 -1.69 11.45
N ARG A 33 -7.42 -0.90 12.50
CA ARG A 33 -7.97 -1.17 13.83
C ARG A 33 -8.79 0.04 14.25
N GLU A 34 -10.07 -0.21 14.54
CA GLU A 34 -11.00 0.82 14.98
C GLU A 34 -10.51 1.56 16.23
N GLU A 35 -9.72 0.89 17.07
CA GLU A 35 -9.09 1.48 18.24
C GLU A 35 -8.13 2.63 17.90
N PHE A 36 -7.62 2.70 16.66
CA PHE A 36 -6.72 3.76 16.19
C PHE A 36 -7.40 4.82 15.32
N LYS A 37 -8.71 4.75 15.06
CA LYS A 37 -9.38 5.65 14.11
C LYS A 37 -9.24 7.14 14.43
N ASP A 38 -9.12 7.47 15.71
CA ASP A 38 -9.01 8.84 16.23
C ASP A 38 -7.56 9.20 16.64
N SER A 39 -6.56 8.42 16.20
CA SER A 39 -5.16 8.66 16.53
C SER A 39 -4.61 9.91 15.84
N ASN A 40 -3.54 10.49 16.41
CA ASN A 40 -2.78 11.52 15.73
C ASN A 40 -1.98 10.90 14.56
N LEU A 41 -2.50 11.10 13.34
CA LEU A 41 -1.92 10.53 12.12
C LEU A 41 -0.60 11.19 11.68
N HIS A 42 -0.17 12.28 12.32
CA HIS A 42 1.11 12.95 12.06
C HIS A 42 2.27 12.39 12.91
N THR A 43 2.02 11.33 13.66
CA THR A 43 2.99 10.62 14.52
C THR A 43 2.85 9.12 14.33
N GLY A 44 3.92 8.36 14.60
CA GLY A 44 3.90 6.89 14.46
C GLY A 44 3.74 6.41 13.01
N TYR A 45 3.28 5.17 12.84
CA TYR A 45 3.30 4.44 11.57
C TYR A 45 1.88 4.27 11.00
N PHE A 46 1.43 5.24 10.22
CA PHE A 46 0.08 5.23 9.65
C PHE A 46 0.10 5.40 8.15
N CYS A 47 -0.85 4.77 7.45
CA CYS A 47 -1.02 4.91 6.02
C CYS A 47 -1.10 6.39 5.64
N TYR A 48 -1.83 7.23 6.37
CA TYR A 48 -1.90 8.68 6.10
C TYR A 48 -0.53 9.36 5.96
N ASN A 49 0.44 9.00 6.80
CA ASN A 49 1.78 9.57 6.82
C ASN A 49 2.83 8.75 6.04
N CYS A 50 2.40 7.79 5.23
CA CYS A 50 3.24 7.00 4.33
C CYS A 50 3.35 7.67 2.94
N ILE A 51 4.49 7.53 2.26
CA ILE A 51 4.69 8.07 0.89
C ILE A 51 3.77 7.43 -0.15
N TYR A 52 3.27 6.22 0.11
CA TYR A 52 2.41 5.49 -0.82
C TYR A 52 0.92 5.82 -0.66
N TRP A 53 0.56 6.73 0.26
CA TRP A 53 -0.81 7.18 0.47
C TRP A 53 -1.31 8.08 -0.66
N ILE A 54 -2.50 7.77 -1.15
CA ILE A 54 -3.18 8.56 -2.18
C ILE A 54 -4.40 9.24 -1.54
N ASP A 55 -4.24 10.52 -1.22
CA ASP A 55 -5.24 11.32 -0.51
C ASP A 55 -6.44 11.69 -1.38
N SER A 56 -6.19 11.96 -2.66
CA SER A 56 -7.19 12.42 -3.63
C SER A 56 -8.34 11.43 -3.89
N MET A 57 -8.22 10.19 -3.42
CA MET A 57 -9.20 9.12 -3.62
C MET A 57 -9.87 8.64 -2.33
N GLY A 58 -9.68 9.34 -1.20
CA GLY A 58 -10.37 9.01 0.06
C GLY A 58 -9.96 7.67 0.67
N GLY A 59 -8.70 7.25 0.51
CA GLY A 59 -8.17 6.02 1.11
C GLY A 59 -7.74 4.97 0.11
N ARG A 60 -6.64 5.24 -0.59
CA ARG A 60 -5.99 4.30 -1.52
C ARG A 60 -4.48 4.27 -1.27
N CYS A 61 -3.84 3.17 -1.64
CA CYS A 61 -2.39 2.98 -1.54
C CYS A 61 -1.81 2.64 -2.93
N MET A 62 -0.60 3.09 -3.22
CA MET A 62 0.12 2.76 -4.45
C MET A 62 0.51 1.27 -4.53
N ILE A 63 0.80 0.63 -3.40
CA ILE A 63 1.36 -0.73 -3.35
C ILE A 63 0.43 -1.78 -2.73
N VAL A 64 -0.63 -1.36 -2.03
CA VAL A 64 -1.63 -2.25 -1.41
C VAL A 64 -2.99 -2.06 -2.08
N SER A 65 -3.63 -3.15 -2.48
CA SER A 65 -5.00 -3.18 -2.98
C SER A 65 -5.98 -2.86 -1.85
N ASP A 66 -7.03 -2.10 -2.14
CA ASP A 66 -8.10 -1.83 -1.18
C ASP A 66 -9.12 -2.97 -1.05
N GLU A 67 -8.92 -4.06 -1.80
CA GLU A 67 -9.81 -5.22 -1.80
C GLU A 67 -9.30 -6.37 -0.92
N GLY A 68 -10.23 -7.25 -0.54
CA GLY A 68 -9.95 -8.47 0.22
C GLY A 68 -9.83 -8.26 1.73
N PRO A 69 -9.57 -9.34 2.48
CA PRO A 69 -9.43 -9.28 3.92
C PRO A 69 -8.08 -8.71 4.35
N ASP A 70 -8.08 -7.96 5.46
CA ASP A 70 -6.88 -7.62 6.23
C ASP A 70 -6.34 -8.82 7.02
N VAL A 71 -5.28 -8.63 7.81
CA VAL A 71 -4.69 -9.71 8.64
C VAL A 71 -5.61 -10.25 9.74
N PHE A 72 -6.70 -9.55 10.06
CA PHE A 72 -7.72 -9.97 11.02
C PHE A 72 -8.98 -10.54 10.35
N GLY A 73 -8.99 -10.66 9.02
CA GLY A 73 -10.13 -11.15 8.25
C GLY A 73 -11.20 -10.09 7.97
N GLN A 74 -10.96 -8.82 8.33
CA GLN A 74 -11.90 -7.73 8.07
C GLN A 74 -11.82 -7.33 6.59
N VAL A 75 -12.99 -7.21 5.97
CA VAL A 75 -13.11 -6.82 4.56
C VAL A 75 -13.67 -5.41 4.48
N SER A 76 -12.84 -4.48 4.00
CA SER A 76 -13.24 -3.11 3.65
C SER A 76 -12.80 -2.82 2.21
N LYS A 77 -13.41 -1.83 1.57
CA LYS A 77 -13.07 -1.39 0.20
C LYS A 77 -12.24 -0.11 0.19
N LEU A 78 -11.44 0.11 1.23
CA LEU A 78 -10.58 1.28 1.38
C LEU A 78 -9.24 0.90 2.05
N ILE A 79 -8.29 1.81 2.01
CA ILE A 79 -7.13 1.84 2.89
C ILE A 79 -7.40 2.95 3.91
N ALA A 80 -7.60 2.59 5.17
CA ALA A 80 -7.88 3.52 6.25
C ALA A 80 -6.65 4.39 6.52
N PRO A 81 -6.84 5.68 6.84
CA PRO A 81 -5.72 6.57 7.15
C PRO A 81 -4.96 6.13 8.40
N HIS A 82 -5.66 5.50 9.36
CA HIS A 82 -5.11 4.91 10.58
C HIS A 82 -4.64 3.45 10.41
N GLY A 83 -4.68 2.91 9.18
CA GLY A 83 -4.13 1.59 8.88
C GLY A 83 -2.61 1.60 8.76
N CYS A 84 -2.01 0.42 8.60
CA CYS A 84 -0.58 0.26 8.31
C CYS A 84 -0.33 -1.06 7.57
N CYS A 85 0.82 -1.20 6.90
CA CYS A 85 1.27 -2.45 6.28
C CYS A 85 2.80 -2.59 6.39
N ASN A 86 3.34 -3.75 6.04
CA ASN A 86 4.77 -4.03 6.11
C ASN A 86 5.62 -3.22 5.12
N GLY A 87 5.02 -2.61 4.10
CA GLY A 87 5.67 -1.73 3.13
C GLY A 87 5.61 -0.25 3.51
N TYR A 88 5.45 0.08 4.80
CA TYR A 88 5.42 1.45 5.27
C TYR A 88 6.74 2.17 4.97
N GLU A 89 6.64 3.37 4.40
CA GLU A 89 7.76 4.27 4.14
C GLU A 89 7.34 5.69 4.56
N PRO A 90 8.06 6.34 5.50
CA PRO A 90 7.63 7.60 6.11
C PRO A 90 7.63 8.74 5.09
N ASN A 91 6.60 9.59 5.13
CA ASN A 91 6.53 10.85 4.41
C ASN A 91 6.95 12.01 5.34
N PRO A 92 8.15 12.59 5.16
CA PRO A 92 8.66 13.66 6.03
C PRO A 92 7.77 14.90 6.07
N ASP A 93 7.06 15.22 4.98
CA ASP A 93 6.18 16.40 4.90
C ASP A 93 4.94 16.26 5.81
N LYS A 94 4.58 15.02 6.14
CA LYS A 94 3.41 14.68 6.95
C LYS A 94 3.73 14.32 8.40
N LEU A 95 4.99 14.11 8.73
CA LEU A 95 5.41 13.72 10.06
C LEU A 95 5.81 14.94 10.88
N GLN A 96 5.28 15.04 12.10
CA GLN A 96 5.56 16.16 13.00
C GLN A 96 7.02 16.14 13.50
N GLU A 97 7.60 14.95 13.65
CA GLU A 97 8.96 14.73 14.16
C GLU A 97 10.06 15.33 13.27
N TYR A 98 9.75 15.62 12.00
CA TYR A 98 10.69 16.26 11.05
C TYR A 98 10.46 17.76 10.89
N LYS A 99 9.49 18.35 11.59
CA LYS A 99 9.19 19.79 11.57
C LYS A 99 9.79 20.45 12.81
N THR A 100 11.12 20.45 12.87
CA THR A 100 11.92 21.25 13.81
C THR A 100 11.89 22.73 13.49
#